data_AF-A0A958HGZ1-F1
#
_entry.id   AF-A0A958HGZ1-F1
#
_cell.length_a   1.000
_cell.length_b   1.000
_cell.length_c   1.000
_cell.angle_alpha   90.00
_cell.angle_beta   90.00
_cell.angle_gamma   90.00
#
_symmetry.space_group_name_H-M   'P 1'
#
loop_
_entity.id
_entity.type
_entity.pdbx_description
1 polymer ?
#
loop_
_entity_poly.entity_id
_entity_poly.type
_entity_poly.pdbx_seq_one_letter_code
_entity_poly.pdbx_strand_id
1 'polypeptide(L)'
;MNQGTEPRKSSTPRILIFGLVAVIVVLGLGLIAIVIAQAVSPTGTEQVERVDALANSNNDCVVCHRNTTPGIVDQYGHSTMAGAGVKCQDCHEVAADYPDAVEHHGTYVIGSPTTAMCETCHQQEVAQYYQSRHSLPAYVAVAGSTELSSDHLAMYEAIPEGSFAPDKSRNAIAAMEGPDMTPFTCESCHDIGAPAADGSVGQCQKCHLRHEFSLEQARKPETCNACHIGPDH
;
A
#
# COMPACT_ATOMS: atom_id res chain seq x y z
N MET A 1 33.14 58.18 -80.17
CA MET A 1 33.06 58.35 -78.71
C MET A 1 33.27 57.00 -78.05
N ASN A 2 34.35 56.84 -77.29
CA ASN A 2 34.65 55.64 -76.51
C ASN A 2 34.27 55.94 -75.05
N GLN A 3 33.20 55.33 -74.53
CA GLN A 3 32.86 55.42 -73.11
C GLN A 3 33.42 54.19 -72.38
N GLY A 4 34.29 54.44 -71.41
CA GLY A 4 34.91 53.44 -70.57
C GLY A 4 33.89 52.68 -69.73
N THR A 5 34.03 51.37 -69.70
CA THR A 5 33.32 50.48 -68.78
C THR A 5 34.17 50.34 -67.51
N GLU A 6 33.63 50.79 -66.37
CA GLU A 6 34.23 50.54 -65.06
C GLU A 6 34.26 49.04 -64.73
N PRO A 7 35.32 48.52 -64.09
CA PRO A 7 35.36 47.14 -63.64
C PRO A 7 34.42 46.95 -62.45
N ARG A 8 33.46 46.02 -62.58
CA ARG A 8 32.59 45.56 -61.49
C ARG A 8 33.45 45.01 -60.34
N LYS A 9 33.45 45.71 -59.21
CA LYS A 9 34.06 45.31 -57.93
C LYS A 9 33.52 43.92 -57.55
N SER A 10 34.37 42.89 -57.53
CA SER A 10 33.91 41.52 -57.31
C SER A 10 33.31 41.37 -55.90
N SER A 11 32.10 40.83 -55.83
CA SER A 11 31.37 40.55 -54.59
C SER A 11 31.85 39.28 -53.88
N THR A 12 32.90 38.63 -54.41
CA THR A 12 33.47 37.36 -53.95
C THR A 12 33.77 37.31 -52.45
N PRO A 13 34.42 38.31 -51.81
CA PRO A 13 34.71 38.22 -50.37
C PRO A 13 33.45 38.33 -49.51
N ARG A 14 32.42 39.05 -49.96
CA ARG A 14 31.14 39.16 -49.23
C ARG A 14 30.37 37.84 -49.26
N ILE A 15 30.33 37.17 -50.42
CA ILE A 15 29.68 35.87 -50.58
C ILE A 15 30.35 34.80 -49.69
N LEU A 16 31.69 34.81 -49.61
CA LEU A 16 32.43 33.90 -48.73
C LEU A 16 32.17 34.16 -47.25
N ILE A 17 32.09 35.42 -46.82
CA ILE A 17 31.78 35.80 -45.43
C ILE A 17 30.35 35.37 -45.07
N PHE A 18 29.36 35.64 -45.93
CA PHE A 18 27.98 35.22 -45.68
C PHE A 18 27.83 33.70 -45.66
N GLY A 19 28.55 32.98 -46.53
CA GLY A 19 28.61 31.52 -46.52
C GLY A 19 29.20 30.95 -45.22
N LEU A 20 30.32 31.53 -44.74
CA LEU A 20 30.96 31.11 -43.50
C LEU A 20 30.05 31.37 -42.29
N VAL A 21 29.42 32.55 -42.22
CA VAL A 21 28.50 32.91 -41.13
C VAL A 21 27.29 31.96 -41.11
N ALA A 22 26.72 31.63 -42.28
CA ALA A 22 25.62 30.68 -42.36
C ALA A 22 26.01 29.29 -41.85
N VAL A 23 27.20 28.80 -42.20
CA VAL A 23 27.71 27.50 -41.71
C VAL A 23 27.89 27.52 -40.19
N ILE A 24 28.48 28.58 -39.63
CA ILE A 24 28.69 28.71 -38.18
C ILE A 24 27.35 28.73 -37.43
N VAL A 25 26.34 29.45 -37.95
CA VAL A 25 25.01 29.52 -37.34
C VAL A 25 24.32 28.16 -37.38
N VAL A 26 24.39 27.43 -38.50
CA VAL A 26 23.79 26.09 -38.62
C VAL A 26 24.46 25.09 -37.68
N LEU A 27 25.80 25.12 -37.59
CA LEU A 27 26.53 24.27 -36.65
C LEU A 27 26.23 24.64 -35.19
N GLY A 28 26.12 25.93 -34.88
CA GLY A 28 25.74 26.42 -33.56
C GLY A 28 24.33 25.98 -33.14
N LEU A 29 23.35 26.11 -34.04
CA LEU A 29 21.98 25.64 -33.80
C LEU A 29 21.91 24.11 -33.66
N GLY A 30 22.69 23.37 -34.45
CA GLY A 30 22.81 21.92 -34.32
C GLY A 30 23.35 21.49 -32.97
N LEU A 31 24.40 22.16 -32.47
CA LEU A 31 24.96 21.90 -31.14
C LEU A 31 23.97 22.22 -30.02
N ILE A 32 23.25 23.34 -30.12
CA ILE A 32 22.22 23.72 -29.14
C ILE A 32 21.10 22.67 -29.11
N ALA A 33 20.65 22.20 -30.27
CA ALA A 33 19.63 21.15 -30.35
C ALA A 33 20.09 19.84 -29.69
N ILE A 34 21.36 19.46 -29.86
CA ILE A 34 21.95 18.27 -29.22
C ILE A 34 22.00 18.43 -27.70
N VAL A 35 22.42 19.61 -27.20
CA VAL A 35 22.49 19.89 -25.75
C VAL A 35 21.09 19.85 -25.13
N ILE A 36 20.09 20.43 -25.79
CA ILE A 36 18.70 20.38 -25.32
C ILE A 36 18.18 18.92 -25.33
N ALA A 37 18.46 18.15 -26.39
CA ALA A 37 18.06 16.74 -26.45
C ALA A 37 18.70 15.89 -25.34
N GLN A 38 19.96 16.17 -24.97
CA GLN A 38 20.64 15.51 -23.85
C GLN A 38 20.12 15.96 -22.48
N ALA A 39 19.72 17.23 -22.33
CA ALA A 39 19.14 17.75 -21.09
C ALA A 39 17.69 17.30 -20.86
N VAL A 40 16.94 17.03 -21.94
CA VAL A 40 15.55 16.54 -21.90
C VAL A 40 15.48 15.00 -21.93
N SER A 41 16.59 14.32 -22.25
CA SER A 41 16.68 12.88 -22.02
C SER A 41 16.58 12.68 -20.51
N PRO A 42 15.51 12.07 -19.98
CA PRO A 42 15.51 11.67 -18.59
C PRO A 42 16.67 10.68 -18.49
N THR A 43 17.74 11.06 -17.79
CA THR A 43 18.66 10.08 -17.21
C THR A 43 17.76 9.03 -16.60
N GLY A 44 17.79 7.83 -17.20
CA GLY A 44 16.84 6.78 -16.91
C GLY A 44 16.66 6.72 -15.41
N THR A 45 15.43 6.95 -14.95
CA THR A 45 15.00 6.21 -13.79
C THR A 45 15.15 4.76 -14.23
N GLU A 46 16.28 4.13 -13.91
CA GLU A 46 16.28 2.71 -13.66
C GLU A 46 15.13 2.54 -12.68
N GLN A 47 13.96 2.17 -13.20
CA GLN A 47 12.95 1.56 -12.38
C GLN A 47 13.68 0.34 -11.85
N VAL A 48 14.11 0.41 -10.60
CA VAL A 48 14.59 -0.76 -9.89
C VAL A 48 13.42 -1.71 -9.96
N GLU A 49 13.50 -2.64 -10.90
CA GLU A 49 12.47 -3.63 -11.14
C GLU A 49 12.31 -4.36 -9.80
N ARG A 50 11.15 -4.22 -9.16
CA ARG A 50 10.91 -4.86 -7.86
C ARG A 50 11.10 -6.36 -8.08
N VAL A 51 11.95 -6.96 -7.26
CA VAL A 51 12.26 -8.39 -7.38
C VAL A 51 11.04 -9.19 -6.92
N ASP A 52 10.49 -10.01 -7.82
CA ASP A 52 9.49 -11.01 -7.46
C ASP A 52 10.18 -12.21 -6.79
N ALA A 53 10.09 -12.27 -5.46
CA ALA A 53 10.63 -13.37 -4.65
C ALA A 53 9.96 -14.72 -4.96
N LEU A 54 8.76 -14.70 -5.52
CA LEU A 54 8.02 -15.90 -5.86
C LEU A 54 8.26 -16.37 -7.29
N ALA A 55 8.91 -15.61 -8.19
CA ALA A 55 8.99 -15.87 -9.64
C ALA A 55 9.19 -17.35 -10.04
N ASN A 56 10.05 -18.08 -9.32
CA ASN A 56 10.36 -19.49 -9.58
C ASN A 56 9.84 -20.46 -8.49
N SER A 57 8.92 -20.01 -7.65
CA SER A 57 8.30 -20.81 -6.60
C SER A 57 7.55 -22.00 -7.17
N ASN A 58 7.81 -23.16 -6.58
CA ASN A 58 7.13 -24.42 -6.83
C ASN A 58 6.13 -24.77 -5.70
N ASN A 59 5.83 -23.83 -4.80
CA ASN A 59 4.83 -24.01 -3.76
C ASN A 59 3.43 -24.16 -4.41
N ASP A 60 2.68 -25.20 -4.02
CA ASP A 60 1.39 -25.53 -4.63
C ASP A 60 0.37 -24.39 -4.54
N CYS A 61 0.34 -23.65 -3.43
CA CYS A 61 -0.51 -22.47 -3.26
C CYS A 61 -0.13 -21.40 -4.30
N VAL A 62 1.17 -21.09 -4.43
CA VAL A 62 1.64 -20.09 -5.39
C VAL A 62 1.36 -20.52 -6.82
N VAL A 63 1.66 -21.78 -7.18
CA VAL A 63 1.46 -22.31 -8.53
C VAL A 63 -0.02 -22.27 -8.94
N CYS A 64 -0.93 -22.66 -8.05
CA CYS A 64 -2.36 -22.59 -8.33
C CYS A 64 -2.86 -21.14 -8.36
N HIS A 65 -2.52 -20.34 -7.33
CA HIS A 65 -3.01 -18.97 -7.18
C HIS A 65 -2.45 -17.98 -8.19
N ARG A 66 -1.35 -18.30 -8.87
CA ARG A 66 -0.93 -17.55 -10.07
C ARG A 66 -1.99 -17.53 -11.16
N ASN A 67 -2.77 -18.61 -11.26
CA ASN A 67 -3.78 -18.75 -12.30
C ASN A 67 -5.16 -18.28 -11.84
N THR A 68 -5.47 -18.40 -10.55
CA THR A 68 -6.80 -18.06 -10.02
C THR A 68 -6.87 -16.65 -9.42
N THR A 69 -5.79 -16.17 -8.80
CA THR A 69 -5.68 -14.84 -8.17
C THR A 69 -4.32 -14.20 -8.45
N PRO A 70 -3.96 -13.96 -9.73
CA PRO A 70 -2.62 -13.49 -10.12
C PRO A 70 -2.19 -12.21 -9.40
N GLY A 71 -3.10 -11.27 -9.17
CA GLY A 71 -2.79 -10.03 -8.47
C GLY A 71 -2.40 -10.22 -7.00
N ILE A 72 -2.92 -11.24 -6.32
CA ILE A 72 -2.53 -11.56 -4.93
C ILE A 72 -1.10 -12.10 -4.92
N VAL A 73 -0.78 -13.02 -5.82
CA VAL A 73 0.57 -13.59 -5.92
C VAL A 73 1.57 -12.53 -6.33
N ASP A 74 1.23 -11.66 -7.27
CA ASP A 74 2.07 -10.55 -7.70
C ASP A 74 2.36 -9.57 -6.55
N GLN A 75 1.32 -9.12 -5.82
CA GLN A 75 1.51 -8.24 -4.67
C GLN A 75 2.38 -8.88 -3.58
N TYR A 76 2.10 -10.16 -3.26
CA TYR A 76 2.85 -10.85 -2.21
C TYR A 76 4.29 -11.14 -2.64
N GLY A 77 4.52 -11.51 -3.91
CA GLY A 77 5.84 -11.81 -4.45
C GLY A 77 6.83 -10.65 -4.34
N HIS A 78 6.32 -9.42 -4.36
CA HIS A 78 7.11 -8.20 -4.19
C HIS A 78 7.16 -7.69 -2.73
N SER A 79 6.55 -8.40 -1.77
CA SER A 79 6.55 -8.03 -0.35
C SER A 79 7.87 -8.38 0.34
N THR A 80 8.17 -7.69 1.45
CA THR A 80 9.31 -8.03 2.32
C THR A 80 9.14 -9.40 2.98
N MET A 81 7.91 -9.83 3.24
CA MET A 81 7.61 -11.14 3.82
C MET A 81 7.94 -12.28 2.84
N ALA A 82 7.56 -12.17 1.56
CA ALA A 82 7.96 -13.15 0.56
C ALA A 82 9.48 -13.16 0.36
N GLY A 83 10.13 -11.99 0.37
CA GLY A 83 11.60 -11.88 0.35
C GLY A 83 12.28 -12.53 1.56
N ALA A 84 11.59 -12.59 2.71
CA ALA A 84 12.04 -13.29 3.92
C ALA A 84 11.67 -14.80 3.93
N GLY A 85 11.00 -15.29 2.89
CA GLY A 85 10.61 -16.70 2.78
C GLY A 85 9.36 -17.10 3.56
N VAL A 86 8.56 -16.13 4.03
CA VAL A 86 7.22 -16.39 4.58
C VAL A 86 6.33 -16.88 3.44
N LYS A 87 5.57 -17.93 3.70
CA LYS A 87 4.72 -18.62 2.74
C LYS A 87 3.26 -18.25 2.95
N CYS A 88 2.42 -18.54 1.95
CA CYS A 88 0.97 -18.39 2.04
C CYS A 88 0.41 -19.16 3.24
N GLN A 89 0.89 -20.38 3.43
CA GLN A 89 0.50 -21.28 4.52
C GLN A 89 0.79 -20.70 5.91
N ASP A 90 1.87 -19.95 6.07
CA ASP A 90 2.29 -19.45 7.39
C ASP A 90 1.26 -18.47 8.00
N CYS A 91 0.39 -17.88 7.16
CA CYS A 91 -0.70 -17.03 7.60
C CYS A 91 -2.09 -17.66 7.41
N HIS A 92 -2.27 -18.49 6.38
CA HIS A 92 -3.59 -18.98 5.99
C HIS A 92 -3.88 -20.41 6.45
N GLU A 93 -2.87 -21.27 6.60
CA GLU A 93 -3.06 -22.66 6.98
C GLU A 93 -3.28 -22.78 8.49
N VAL A 94 -4.34 -23.47 8.87
CA VAL A 94 -4.75 -23.65 10.27
C VAL A 94 -5.18 -25.09 10.53
N ALA A 95 -5.40 -25.43 11.80
CA ALA A 95 -5.98 -26.72 12.16
C ALA A 95 -7.45 -26.81 11.68
N ALA A 96 -7.93 -28.03 11.47
CA ALA A 96 -9.30 -28.28 10.98
C ALA A 96 -10.40 -27.78 11.94
N ASP A 97 -10.08 -27.69 13.23
CA ASP A 97 -10.96 -27.21 14.30
C ASP A 97 -10.77 -25.72 14.62
N TYR A 98 -9.89 -25.03 13.89
CA TYR A 98 -9.71 -23.59 14.05
C TYR A 98 -10.97 -22.84 13.56
N PRO A 99 -11.39 -21.75 14.23
CA PRO A 99 -12.57 -20.99 13.82
C PRO A 99 -12.49 -20.52 12.37
N ASP A 100 -13.60 -20.64 11.63
CA ASP A 100 -13.71 -20.27 10.21
C ASP A 100 -12.78 -21.05 9.25
N ALA A 101 -12.17 -22.15 9.72
CA ALA A 101 -11.36 -23.03 8.87
C ALA A 101 -12.22 -23.67 7.78
N VAL A 102 -11.72 -23.63 6.54
CA VAL A 102 -12.34 -24.25 5.38
C VAL A 102 -11.36 -25.25 4.78
N GLU A 103 -11.83 -26.45 4.48
CA GLU A 103 -11.04 -27.44 3.74
C GLU A 103 -10.70 -26.89 2.34
N HIS A 104 -9.42 -26.90 2.01
CA HIS A 104 -8.90 -26.37 0.76
C HIS A 104 -7.75 -27.24 0.25
N HIS A 105 -8.02 -28.05 -0.78
CA HIS A 105 -7.04 -28.92 -1.44
C HIS A 105 -6.24 -29.84 -0.49
N GLY A 106 -6.91 -30.43 0.51
CA GLY A 106 -6.30 -31.40 1.43
C GLY A 106 -5.60 -30.79 2.64
N THR A 107 -5.71 -29.47 2.82
CA THR A 107 -5.40 -28.77 4.08
C THR A 107 -6.59 -27.92 4.51
N TYR A 108 -6.47 -27.19 5.62
CA TYR A 108 -7.49 -26.28 6.12
C TYR A 108 -6.94 -24.86 6.16
N VAL A 109 -7.73 -23.90 5.68
CA VAL A 109 -7.30 -22.51 5.59
C VAL A 109 -8.35 -21.54 6.10
N ILE A 110 -7.91 -20.36 6.53
CA ILE A 110 -8.76 -19.20 6.76
C ILE A 110 -8.61 -18.18 5.63
N GLY A 111 -9.72 -17.59 5.21
CA GLY A 111 -9.73 -16.58 4.15
C GLY A 111 -9.12 -15.24 4.56
N SER A 112 -9.17 -14.91 5.86
CA SER A 112 -8.59 -13.71 6.43
C SER A 112 -7.79 -14.07 7.69
N PRO A 113 -6.46 -14.01 7.64
CA PRO A 113 -5.61 -14.20 8.81
C PRO A 113 -5.98 -13.23 9.93
N THR A 114 -6.04 -13.75 11.16
CA THR A 114 -6.28 -12.95 12.36
C THR A 114 -4.98 -12.39 12.93
N THR A 115 -5.07 -11.53 13.94
CA THR A 115 -3.88 -11.02 14.64
C THR A 115 -3.06 -12.14 15.27
N ALA A 116 -3.65 -13.28 15.64
CA ALA A 116 -2.90 -14.43 16.14
C ALA A 116 -1.86 -14.95 15.13
N MET A 117 -2.17 -14.91 13.83
CA MET A 117 -1.22 -15.31 12.78
C MET A 117 -0.05 -14.34 12.72
N CYS A 118 -0.33 -13.04 12.83
CA CYS A 118 0.71 -12.00 12.87
C CYS A 118 1.60 -12.12 14.11
N GLU A 119 1.01 -12.43 15.27
CA GLU A 119 1.68 -12.52 16.57
C GLU A 119 2.76 -13.61 16.61
N THR A 120 2.66 -14.64 15.77
CA THR A 120 3.70 -15.68 15.64
C THR A 120 5.09 -15.10 15.36
N CYS A 121 5.15 -13.97 14.64
CA CYS A 121 6.40 -13.29 14.27
C CYS A 121 6.49 -11.85 14.82
N HIS A 122 5.37 -11.14 14.94
CA HIS A 122 5.28 -9.71 15.27
C HIS A 122 4.78 -9.46 16.70
N GLN A 123 5.35 -10.19 17.67
CA GLN A 123 4.92 -10.15 19.07
C GLN A 123 4.97 -8.75 19.69
N GLN A 124 6.00 -7.97 19.35
CA GLN A 124 6.18 -6.63 19.91
C GLN A 124 5.13 -5.66 19.36
N GLU A 125 4.89 -5.69 18.05
CA GLU A 125 3.90 -4.84 17.40
C GLU A 125 2.49 -5.20 17.85
N VAL A 126 2.17 -6.48 17.98
CA VAL A 126 0.86 -6.95 18.49
C VAL A 126 0.66 -6.52 19.95
N ALA A 127 1.65 -6.69 20.82
CA ALA A 127 1.56 -6.24 22.20
C ALA A 127 1.34 -4.72 22.31
N GLN A 128 2.03 -3.93 21.49
CA GLN A 128 1.81 -2.48 21.40
C GLN A 128 0.42 -2.15 20.88
N TYR A 129 -0.04 -2.86 19.85
CA TYR A 129 -1.35 -2.66 19.26
C TYR A 129 -2.47 -2.94 20.26
N TYR A 130 -2.40 -4.03 21.05
CA TYR A 130 -3.36 -4.35 22.11
C TYR A 130 -3.46 -3.29 23.20
N GLN A 131 -2.41 -2.49 23.40
CA GLN A 131 -2.41 -1.36 24.35
C GLN A 131 -2.82 -0.02 23.71
N SER A 132 -3.28 -0.03 22.45
CA SER A 132 -3.59 1.18 21.69
C SER A 132 -5.08 1.44 21.55
N ARG A 133 -5.43 2.69 21.23
CA ARG A 133 -6.82 3.09 20.92
C ARG A 133 -7.36 2.49 19.61
N HIS A 134 -6.49 1.95 18.75
CA HIS A 134 -6.91 1.25 17.53
C HIS A 134 -7.33 -0.21 17.78
N SER A 135 -7.10 -0.75 18.97
CA SER A 135 -7.59 -2.07 19.39
C SER A 135 -9.04 -1.98 19.90
N LEU A 136 -9.41 -2.75 20.93
CA LEU A 136 -10.75 -2.81 21.51
C LEU A 136 -11.43 -1.43 21.70
N PRO A 137 -10.74 -0.34 22.10
CA PRO A 137 -11.39 0.95 22.22
C PRO A 137 -12.00 1.49 20.92
N ALA A 138 -11.45 1.16 19.75
CA ALA A 138 -12.03 1.54 18.47
C ALA A 138 -13.36 0.80 18.23
N TYR A 139 -13.37 -0.51 18.44
CA TYR A 139 -14.56 -1.35 18.28
C TYR A 139 -15.66 -1.00 19.29
N VAL A 140 -15.30 -0.91 20.58
CA VAL A 140 -16.23 -0.58 21.68
C VAL A 140 -16.89 0.78 21.48
N ALA A 141 -16.24 1.74 20.80
CA ALA A 141 -16.86 3.03 20.48
C ALA A 141 -18.14 2.90 19.65
N VAL A 142 -18.31 1.81 18.90
CA VAL A 142 -19.49 1.52 18.07
C VAL A 142 -20.32 0.39 18.70
N ALA A 143 -19.71 -0.79 18.89
CA ALA A 143 -20.41 -1.99 19.33
C ALA A 143 -20.76 -2.01 20.81
N GLY A 144 -20.10 -1.16 21.62
CA GLY A 144 -20.17 -1.24 23.07
C GLY A 144 -19.36 -2.39 23.65
N SER A 145 -19.48 -2.59 24.95
CA SER A 145 -18.69 -3.58 25.71
C SER A 145 -19.52 -4.76 26.22
N THR A 146 -20.84 -4.79 26.00
CA THR A 146 -21.73 -5.79 26.60
C THR A 146 -21.49 -7.20 26.07
N GLU A 147 -21.14 -7.31 24.78
CA GLU A 147 -20.92 -8.58 24.10
C GLU A 147 -19.45 -9.05 24.15
N LEU A 148 -18.57 -8.31 24.83
CA LEU A 148 -17.18 -8.74 25.01
C LEU A 148 -17.12 -9.95 25.95
N SER A 149 -16.24 -10.90 25.63
CA SER A 149 -15.87 -11.96 26.56
C SER A 149 -15.23 -11.37 27.83
N SER A 150 -15.17 -12.15 28.92
CA SER A 150 -14.47 -11.73 30.15
C SER A 150 -13.01 -11.35 29.88
N ASP A 151 -12.36 -12.06 28.96
CA ASP A 151 -10.96 -11.84 28.63
C ASP A 151 -10.78 -10.57 27.80
N HIS A 152 -11.64 -10.33 26.81
CA HIS A 152 -11.64 -9.08 26.06
C HIS A 152 -12.00 -7.88 26.92
N LEU A 153 -12.94 -8.03 27.86
CA LEU A 153 -13.27 -6.96 28.80
C LEU A 153 -12.04 -6.62 29.68
N ALA A 154 -11.33 -7.63 30.19
CA ALA A 154 -10.11 -7.43 30.96
C ALA A 154 -9.00 -6.75 30.12
N MET A 155 -8.85 -7.13 28.84
CA MET A 155 -7.92 -6.46 27.92
C MET A 155 -8.29 -4.99 27.72
N TYR A 156 -9.57 -4.69 27.49
CA TYR A 156 -10.06 -3.33 27.31
C TYR A 156 -9.83 -2.46 28.55
N GLU A 157 -10.14 -2.97 29.74
CA GLU A 157 -9.95 -2.26 31.01
C GLU A 157 -8.48 -2.01 31.37
N ALA A 158 -7.55 -2.82 30.83
CA ALA A 158 -6.12 -2.63 31.02
C ALA A 158 -5.55 -1.44 30.22
N ILE A 159 -6.27 -0.94 29.21
CA ILE A 159 -5.83 0.19 28.38
C ILE A 159 -6.10 1.51 29.12
N PRO A 160 -5.09 2.35 29.41
CA PRO A 160 -5.29 3.59 30.19
C PRO A 160 -6.34 4.55 29.60
N GLU A 161 -6.38 4.67 28.28
CA GLU A 161 -7.36 5.47 27.54
C GLU A 161 -8.74 4.79 27.44
N GLY A 162 -8.81 3.50 27.77
CA GLY A 162 -10.00 2.66 27.80
C GLY A 162 -10.82 2.79 29.09
N SER A 163 -10.74 3.93 29.80
CA SER A 163 -11.51 4.19 31.03
C SER A 163 -12.90 3.56 30.98
N PHE A 164 -13.44 3.02 32.07
CA PHE A 164 -14.66 2.19 32.11
C PHE A 164 -15.97 2.98 32.29
N ALA A 165 -17.08 2.52 31.69
CA ALA A 165 -18.48 2.78 32.10
C ALA A 165 -19.38 1.68 31.49
N PRO A 166 -20.54 1.36 32.10
CA PRO A 166 -21.20 0.05 31.94
C PRO A 166 -21.73 -0.28 30.54
N ASP A 167 -22.10 0.72 29.73
CA ASP A 167 -22.77 0.55 28.43
C ASP A 167 -22.02 1.31 27.29
N LYS A 168 -20.69 1.27 27.28
CA LYS A 168 -19.79 2.22 26.58
C LYS A 168 -19.84 2.29 25.04
N SER A 169 -20.92 1.91 24.36
CA SER A 169 -21.09 2.34 22.97
C SER A 169 -21.13 3.87 22.96
N ARG A 170 -20.16 4.48 22.27
CA ARG A 170 -20.05 5.94 22.22
C ARG A 170 -20.96 6.54 21.16
N ASN A 171 -21.62 5.71 20.35
CA ASN A 171 -22.24 6.15 19.13
C ASN A 171 -23.75 5.88 19.06
N ALA A 172 -24.54 6.86 19.50
CA ALA A 172 -26.00 6.85 19.33
C ALA A 172 -26.41 6.87 17.84
N ILE A 173 -25.54 7.32 16.93
CA ILE A 173 -25.79 7.32 15.48
C ILE A 173 -25.76 5.90 14.94
N ALA A 174 -24.81 5.04 15.37
CA ALA A 174 -24.76 3.64 14.94
C ALA A 174 -26.08 2.90 15.27
N ALA A 175 -26.65 3.16 16.45
CA ALA A 175 -27.95 2.62 16.83
C ALA A 175 -29.12 3.16 15.98
N MET A 176 -29.04 4.42 15.53
CA MET A 176 -30.04 5.04 14.65
C MET A 176 -29.94 4.54 13.20
N GLU A 177 -28.72 4.30 12.70
CA GLU A 177 -28.47 3.75 11.36
C GLU A 177 -29.01 2.33 11.23
N GLY A 178 -28.92 1.55 12.30
CA GLY A 178 -29.42 0.19 12.37
C GLY A 178 -28.48 -0.84 11.74
N PRO A 179 -28.68 -2.13 12.06
CA PRO A 179 -27.72 -3.20 11.79
C PRO A 179 -27.52 -3.50 10.29
N ASP A 180 -28.46 -3.10 9.43
CA ASP A 180 -28.33 -3.27 7.98
C ASP A 180 -27.31 -2.28 7.38
N MET A 181 -27.08 -1.14 8.04
CA MET A 181 -26.20 -0.07 7.57
C MET A 181 -24.85 -0.06 8.29
N THR A 182 -24.81 -0.41 9.57
CA THR A 182 -23.59 -0.37 10.41
C THR A 182 -22.37 -1.06 9.76
N PRO A 183 -22.50 -2.22 9.05
CA PRO A 183 -21.40 -2.86 8.34
C PRO A 183 -20.75 -2.00 7.26
N PHE A 184 -21.52 -1.12 6.63
CA PHE A 184 -21.09 -0.26 5.54
C PHE A 184 -20.69 1.15 5.99
N THR A 185 -20.96 1.51 7.25
CA THR A 185 -20.71 2.84 7.82
C THR A 185 -19.62 2.77 8.89
N CYS A 186 -20.01 2.44 10.12
CA CYS A 186 -19.15 2.51 11.31
C CYS A 186 -18.11 1.38 11.35
N GLU A 187 -18.53 0.14 11.05
CA GLU A 187 -17.68 -1.06 11.15
C GLU A 187 -16.49 -1.00 10.18
N SER A 188 -16.66 -0.41 8.99
CA SER A 188 -15.57 -0.22 8.02
C SER A 188 -14.32 0.44 8.65
N CYS A 189 -14.55 1.42 9.54
CA CYS A 189 -13.49 2.14 10.25
C CYS A 189 -13.17 1.53 11.62
N HIS A 190 -14.18 1.08 12.37
CA HIS A 190 -14.03 0.71 13.78
C HIS A 190 -13.70 -0.77 14.02
N ASP A 191 -13.93 -1.64 13.04
CA ASP A 191 -13.54 -3.05 13.13
C ASP A 191 -12.04 -3.27 13.04
N ILE A 192 -11.26 -2.20 12.85
CA ILE A 192 -9.82 -2.25 13.06
C ILE A 192 -9.49 -2.93 14.38
N GLY A 193 -10.31 -2.74 15.44
CA GLY A 193 -10.15 -3.36 16.75
C GLY A 193 -11.19 -4.43 17.11
N ALA A 194 -11.88 -5.03 16.13
CA ALA A 194 -12.88 -6.05 16.39
C ALA A 194 -12.23 -7.36 16.89
N PRO A 195 -12.84 -8.06 17.86
CA PRO A 195 -12.42 -9.42 18.22
C PRO A 195 -12.65 -10.42 17.08
N ALA A 196 -11.72 -11.35 16.92
CA ALA A 196 -11.87 -12.52 16.05
C ALA A 196 -12.36 -13.74 16.85
N ALA A 197 -12.88 -14.75 16.14
CA ALA A 197 -13.43 -15.96 16.75
C ALA A 197 -12.37 -16.82 17.47
N ASP A 198 -11.08 -16.65 17.13
CA ASP A 198 -9.96 -17.27 17.82
C ASP A 198 -9.54 -16.55 19.12
N GLY A 199 -10.24 -15.47 19.47
CA GLY A 199 -9.98 -14.66 20.66
C GLY A 199 -8.94 -13.56 20.45
N SER A 200 -8.23 -13.53 19.32
CA SER A 200 -7.33 -12.41 19.00
C SER A 200 -8.13 -11.15 18.67
N VAL A 201 -7.49 -9.97 18.75
CA VAL A 201 -8.16 -8.69 18.50
C VAL A 201 -7.50 -7.94 17.35
N GLY A 202 -8.33 -7.49 16.41
CA GLY A 202 -7.97 -6.46 15.45
C GLY A 202 -7.65 -6.97 14.04
N GLN A 203 -7.39 -6.02 13.16
CA GLN A 203 -7.16 -6.24 11.73
C GLN A 203 -5.87 -5.53 11.28
N CYS A 204 -4.73 -6.21 11.43
CA CYS A 204 -3.41 -5.65 11.17
C CYS A 204 -3.23 -5.11 9.72
N GLN A 205 -4.01 -5.63 8.78
CA GLN A 205 -4.02 -5.25 7.37
C GLN A 205 -4.76 -3.94 7.05
N LYS A 206 -5.26 -3.19 8.04
CA LYS A 206 -5.96 -1.90 7.78
C LYS A 206 -5.01 -0.78 7.36
N CYS A 207 -3.74 -0.80 7.79
CA CYS A 207 -2.78 0.26 7.50
C CYS A 207 -1.75 -0.12 6.41
N HIS A 208 -1.10 -1.27 6.56
CA HIS A 208 -0.26 -1.84 5.50
C HIS A 208 -1.05 -2.96 4.83
N LEU A 209 -1.69 -2.63 3.72
CA LEU A 209 -2.68 -3.49 3.09
C LEU A 209 -2.06 -4.81 2.63
N ARG A 210 -2.87 -5.85 2.71
CA ARG A 210 -2.58 -7.12 2.03
C ARG A 210 -2.55 -6.90 0.50
N HIS A 211 -1.75 -7.61 -0.27
CA HIS A 211 -0.76 -8.61 0.15
C HIS A 211 0.69 -8.11 0.09
N GLU A 212 0.92 -6.81 -0.10
CA GLU A 212 2.27 -6.25 -0.15
C GLU A 212 2.82 -5.93 1.25
N PHE A 213 1.94 -5.62 2.22
CA PHE A 213 2.29 -5.33 3.62
C PHE A 213 3.40 -4.28 3.76
N SER A 214 3.29 -3.21 2.97
CA SER A 214 4.31 -2.19 2.84
C SER A 214 4.34 -1.22 4.03
N LEU A 215 5.49 -1.14 4.69
CA LEU A 215 5.76 -0.10 5.71
C LEU A 215 5.77 1.31 5.12
N GLU A 216 6.17 1.45 3.85
CA GLU A 216 6.08 2.73 3.14
C GLU A 216 4.61 3.16 3.00
N GLN A 217 3.72 2.24 2.63
CA GLN A 217 2.28 2.50 2.57
C GLN A 217 1.74 2.88 3.95
N ALA A 218 2.07 2.15 5.01
CA ALA A 218 1.60 2.47 6.36
C ALA A 218 2.01 3.88 6.83
N ARG A 219 3.10 4.44 6.30
CA ARG A 219 3.61 5.78 6.65
C ARG A 219 3.04 6.91 5.78
N LYS A 220 2.26 6.58 4.75
CA LYS A 220 1.62 7.55 3.87
C LYS A 220 0.33 8.07 4.50
N PRO A 221 0.05 9.40 4.46
CA PRO A 221 -1.14 9.98 5.07
C PRO A 221 -2.44 9.45 4.46
N GLU A 222 -2.43 9.03 3.19
CA GLU A 222 -3.58 8.46 2.49
C GLU A 222 -4.12 7.20 3.18
N THR A 223 -3.23 6.43 3.84
CA THR A 223 -3.61 5.25 4.61
C THR A 223 -4.51 5.60 5.79
N CYS A 224 -4.17 6.67 6.53
CA CYS A 224 -4.95 7.13 7.67
C CYS A 224 -6.28 7.75 7.20
N ASN A 225 -6.26 8.41 6.04
CA ASN A 225 -7.40 9.08 5.42
C ASN A 225 -8.45 8.11 4.84
N ALA A 226 -8.28 6.80 4.99
CA ALA A 226 -9.35 5.85 4.73
C ALA A 226 -10.42 5.87 5.83
N CYS A 227 -10.06 6.27 7.05
CA CYS A 227 -10.95 6.27 8.22
C CYS A 227 -10.99 7.62 8.94
N HIS A 228 -9.86 8.33 9.00
CA HIS A 228 -9.76 9.67 9.57
C HIS A 228 -10.08 10.72 8.50
N ILE A 229 -11.37 10.77 8.17
CA ILE A 229 -11.97 11.68 7.22
C ILE A 229 -13.35 12.12 7.70
N GLY A 230 -13.74 13.30 7.27
CA GLY A 230 -15.09 13.81 7.50
C GLY A 230 -15.14 14.82 8.64
N PRO A 231 -16.35 15.15 9.12
CA PRO A 231 -16.57 16.30 9.99
C PRO A 231 -16.19 16.07 11.45
N ASP A 232 -16.07 14.82 11.89
CA ASP A 232 -15.80 14.42 13.27
C ASP A 232 -14.32 14.16 13.55
N HIS A 233 -13.55 13.68 12.56
CA HIS A 233 -12.07 13.59 12.61
C HIS A 233 -11.45 13.06 11.31
#